data_AF-A0A1E4K5C2-F1
#
_entry.id   AF-A0A1E4K5C2-F1
#
_cell.length_a   1.000
_cell.length_b   1.000
_cell.length_c   1.000
_cell.angle_alpha   90.00
_cell.angle_beta   90.00
_cell.angle_gamma   90.00
#
_symmetry.space_group_name_H-M   'P 1'
#
loop_
_entity.id
_entity.type
_entity.pdbx_description
1 polymer ?
#
loop_
_entity_poly.entity_id
_entity_poly.type
_entity_poly.pdbx_seq_one_letter_code
_entity_poly.pdbx_strand_id
1 'polypeptide(L)'
;MTLRSLLSPTHRRYAHRWLLLIPFIWQVGGTPLVNTAAVRVFSLPLPMLWQMCGILVASATIGFVFVRDERIEANDEPDSFPEPSDEAKPS
;
A
#
# COMPACT_ATOMS: atom_id res chain seq x y z
N MET A 1 -22.01 29.98 -8.47
CA MET A 1 -22.14 28.57 -8.06
C MET A 1 -20.99 27.80 -8.71
N THR A 2 -19.91 27.63 -7.96
CA THR A 2 -18.53 27.46 -8.44
C THR A 2 -18.20 25.99 -8.65
N LEU A 3 -18.31 25.51 -9.89
CA LEU A 3 -18.10 24.09 -10.29
C LEU A 3 -16.65 23.58 -10.13
N ARG A 4 -15.73 24.41 -9.61
CA ARG A 4 -14.29 24.09 -9.48
C ARG A 4 -13.91 23.34 -8.21
N SER A 5 -14.81 23.22 -7.21
CA SER A 5 -14.50 22.52 -5.95
C SER A 5 -14.68 20.99 -6.03
N LEU A 6 -15.27 20.44 -7.09
CA LEU A 6 -15.48 18.99 -7.24
C LEU A 6 -14.24 18.24 -7.74
N LEU A 7 -13.20 18.95 -8.18
CA LEU A 7 -11.89 18.36 -8.46
C LEU A 7 -11.03 18.44 -7.21
N SER A 8 -11.56 17.92 -6.09
CA SER A 8 -10.77 17.69 -4.88
C SER A 8 -9.56 16.82 -5.25
N PRO A 9 -8.32 17.17 -4.84
CA PRO A 9 -7.14 16.36 -5.08
C PRO A 9 -7.11 15.15 -4.13
N THR A 10 -8.15 14.32 -4.13
CA THR A 10 -8.20 13.05 -3.39
C THR A 10 -7.51 11.93 -4.15
N HIS A 11 -7.04 12.17 -5.39
CA HIS A 11 -6.51 11.12 -6.26
C HIS A 11 -5.19 10.52 -5.76
N ARG A 12 -4.34 11.30 -5.07
CA ARG A 12 -3.02 10.81 -4.62
C ARG A 12 -3.17 9.68 -3.60
N ARG A 13 -4.18 9.72 -2.71
CA ARG A 13 -4.40 8.76 -1.61
C ARG A 13 -4.81 7.34 -2.02
N TYR A 14 -5.23 7.14 -3.28
CA TYR A 14 -5.68 5.81 -3.75
C TYR A 14 -4.65 5.08 -4.62
N ALA A 15 -3.63 5.79 -5.15
CA ALA A 15 -2.61 5.18 -6.00
C ALA A 15 -1.79 4.11 -5.26
N HIS A 16 -1.64 4.23 -3.94
CA HIS A 16 -0.89 3.31 -3.09
C HIS A 16 -1.56 1.92 -3.01
N ARG A 17 -2.88 1.88 -3.21
CA ARG A 17 -3.67 0.64 -3.15
C ARG A 17 -3.40 -0.28 -4.33
N TRP A 18 -2.81 0.23 -5.42
CA TRP A 18 -2.36 -0.59 -6.54
C TRP A 18 -1.24 -1.56 -6.16
N LEU A 19 -0.46 -1.26 -5.12
CA LEU A 19 0.57 -2.17 -4.62
C LEU A 19 -0.04 -3.51 -4.15
N LEU A 20 -1.27 -3.48 -3.64
CA LEU A 20 -1.98 -4.69 -3.21
C LEU A 20 -2.36 -5.63 -4.36
N LEU A 21 -2.30 -5.16 -5.61
CA LEU A 21 -2.51 -6.03 -6.77
C LEU A 21 -1.29 -6.88 -7.11
N ILE A 22 -0.10 -6.53 -6.61
CA ILE A 22 1.15 -7.29 -6.84
C ILE A 22 0.99 -8.79 -6.53
N PRO A 23 0.50 -9.20 -5.34
CA PRO A 23 0.32 -10.63 -5.05
C PRO A 23 -0.68 -11.30 -6.02
N PHE A 24 -1.71 -10.59 -6.48
CA PHE A 24 -2.67 -11.15 -7.43
C PHE A 24 -2.07 -11.32 -8.83
N ILE A 25 -1.32 -10.34 -9.31
CA ILE A 25 -0.62 -10.41 -10.60
C ILE A 25 0.40 -11.55 -10.59
N TRP A 26 1.15 -11.69 -9.49
CA TRP A 26 2.08 -12.79 -9.28
C TRP A 26 1.37 -14.15 -9.32
N GLN A 27 0.24 -14.28 -8.61
CA GLN A 27 -0.52 -15.52 -8.59
C GLN A 27 -1.09 -15.85 -9.97
N VAL A 28 -1.85 -14.93 -10.59
CA VAL A 28 -2.52 -15.17 -11.87
C VAL A 28 -1.53 -15.37 -13.01
N GLY A 29 -0.45 -14.58 -13.06
CA GLY A 29 0.57 -14.67 -14.10
C GLY A 29 1.47 -15.89 -13.97
N GLY A 30 1.81 -16.30 -12.75
CA GLY A 30 2.69 -17.44 -12.50
C GLY A 30 1.99 -18.80 -12.49
N THR A 31 0.68 -18.83 -12.18
CA THR A 31 -0.12 -20.08 -12.09
C THR A 31 0.01 -20.98 -13.32
N PRO A 32 -0.08 -20.49 -14.58
CA PRO A 32 0.04 -21.35 -15.77
C PRO A 32 1.42 -22.02 -15.86
N LEU A 33 2.49 -21.31 -15.50
CA LEU A 33 3.87 -21.80 -15.54
C LEU A 33 4.13 -22.84 -14.46
N VAL A 34 3.68 -22.57 -13.22
CA VAL A 34 3.93 -23.47 -12.10
C VAL A 34 3.07 -24.73 -12.13
N ASN A 35 1.85 -24.61 -12.65
CA ASN A 35 0.90 -25.71 -12.73
C ASN A 35 1.22 -26.68 -13.89
N THR A 36 1.85 -26.19 -14.96
CA THR A 36 2.30 -27.05 -16.08
C THR A 36 3.64 -27.73 -15.81
N ALA A 37 4.43 -27.22 -14.85
CA ALA A 37 5.70 -27.79 -14.48
C ALA A 37 5.52 -29.07 -13.62
N ALA A 38 5.87 -30.24 -14.18
CA ALA A 38 5.95 -31.51 -13.43
C ALA A 38 7.19 -31.59 -12.51
N VAL A 39 7.76 -30.43 -12.15
CA VAL A 39 8.97 -30.32 -11.33
C VAL A 39 8.59 -30.45 -9.85
N ARG A 40 9.39 -31.21 -9.10
CA ARG A 40 9.28 -31.33 -7.64
C ARG A 40 10.51 -30.72 -6.99
N VAL A 41 10.30 -29.84 -6.02
CA VAL A 41 11.37 -29.17 -5.26
C VAL A 41 11.24 -29.63 -3.81
N PHE A 42 12.31 -30.17 -3.21
CA PHE A 42 12.27 -30.79 -1.88
C PHE A 42 11.15 -31.85 -1.73
N SER A 43 10.90 -32.65 -2.77
CA SER A 43 9.81 -33.65 -2.85
C SER A 43 8.39 -33.06 -2.96
N LEU A 44 8.23 -31.74 -2.81
CA LEU A 44 6.95 -31.05 -2.91
C LEU A 44 6.64 -30.63 -4.36
N PRO A 45 5.37 -30.65 -4.77
CA PRO A 45 4.96 -30.09 -6.06
C PRO A 45 5.35 -28.61 -6.14
N LEU A 46 5.89 -28.17 -7.28
CA LEU A 46 6.25 -26.77 -7.52
C LEU A 46 5.09 -25.78 -7.23
N PRO A 47 3.81 -26.09 -7.54
CA PRO A 47 2.68 -25.25 -7.13
C PRO A 47 2.57 -25.01 -5.62
N MET A 48 2.92 -25.98 -4.77
CA MET A 48 2.86 -25.80 -3.31
C MET A 48 3.90 -24.79 -2.83
N LEU A 49 5.14 -24.92 -3.32
CA LEU A 49 6.21 -23.97 -2.98
C LEU A 49 5.86 -22.57 -3.48
N TRP A 50 5.31 -22.48 -4.70
CA TRP A 50 4.84 -21.22 -5.27
C TRP A 50 3.77 -20.56 -4.40
N GLN A 51 2.82 -21.34 -3.87
CA GLN A 51 1.78 -20.84 -2.98
C GLN A 51 2.37 -20.27 -1.69
N MET A 52 3.33 -20.97 -1.07
CA MET A 52 4.02 -20.51 0.14
C MET A 52 4.79 -19.21 -0.12
N CYS A 53 5.51 -19.11 -1.24
CA CYS A 53 6.16 -17.87 -1.66
C CYS A 53 5.14 -16.76 -1.89
N GLY A 54 3.99 -17.07 -2.48
CA GLY A 54 2.90 -16.12 -2.69
C GLY A 54 2.37 -15.51 -1.38
N ILE A 55 2.30 -16.30 -0.30
CA ILE A 55 1.92 -15.78 1.02
C ILE A 55 2.99 -14.80 1.54
N LEU A 56 4.27 -15.15 1.43
CA LEU A 56 5.36 -14.26 1.86
C LEU A 56 5.35 -12.94 1.06
N VAL A 57 5.14 -13.01 -0.25
CA VAL A 57 5.03 -11.83 -1.12
C VAL A 57 3.83 -10.97 -0.73
N ALA A 58 2.67 -11.57 -0.47
CA ALA A 58 1.47 -10.85 -0.05
C ALA A 58 1.69 -10.15 1.30
N SER A 59 2.22 -10.86 2.29
CA SER A 59 2.53 -10.30 3.62
C SER A 59 3.53 -9.15 3.54
N ALA A 60 4.61 -9.30 2.76
CA ALA A 60 5.59 -8.25 2.55
C ALA A 60 4.99 -7.01 1.86
N THR A 61 4.12 -7.24 0.87
CA THR A 61 3.42 -6.16 0.15
C THR A 61 2.53 -5.36 1.10
N ILE A 62 1.72 -6.05 1.92
CA ILE A 62 0.83 -5.41 2.90
C ILE A 62 1.66 -4.62 3.90
N GLY A 63 2.71 -5.22 4.49
CA GLY A 63 3.59 -4.53 5.43
C GLY A 63 4.26 -3.30 4.82
N PHE A 64 4.71 -3.38 3.57
CA PHE A 64 5.31 -2.25 2.87
C PHE A 64 4.31 -1.12 2.62
N VAL A 65 3.05 -1.44 2.30
CA VAL A 65 1.99 -0.43 2.16
C VAL A 65 1.78 0.28 3.50
N PHE A 66 1.67 -0.44 4.62
CA PHE A 66 1.48 0.17 5.94
C PHE A 66 2.64 1.09 6.35
N VAL A 67 3.90 0.65 6.18
CA VAL A 67 5.08 1.48 6.49
C VAL A 67 5.12 2.75 5.62
N ARG A 68 4.63 2.67 4.38
CA ARG A 68 4.54 3.84 3.49
C ARG A 68 3.40 4.76 3.88
N ASP A 69 2.27 4.21 4.31
CA ASP A 69 1.10 4.97 4.74
C ASP A 69 1.45 5.83 5.97
N GLU A 70 2.05 5.22 6.99
CA GLU A 70 2.49 5.90 8.23
C GLU A 70 3.47 7.05 7.93
N ARG A 71 4.39 6.83 6.97
CA ARG A 71 5.33 7.88 6.54
C ARG A 71 4.65 9.02 5.79
N ILE A 72 3.60 8.77 5.03
CA ILE A 72 2.89 9.83 4.30
C ILE A 72 2.08 10.66 5.28
N GLU A 73 1.36 10.02 6.20
CA GLU A 73 0.58 10.70 7.25
C GLU A 73 1.47 11.59 8.15
N ALA A 74 2.63 11.09 8.57
CA ALA A 74 3.59 11.86 9.37
C ALA A 74 4.20 13.08 8.64
N ASN A 75 4.17 13.12 7.30
CA ASN A 75 4.63 14.28 6.52
C ASN A 75 3.47 15.22 6.11
N ASP A 76 2.22 14.79 6.30
CA ASP A 76 0.98 15.53 5.98
C ASP A 76 0.40 16.23 7.23
N GLU A 77 1.10 16.25 8.37
CA GLU A 77 0.81 17.11 9.54
C GLU A 77 1.42 18.52 9.31
N PRO A 78 0.66 19.50 8.79
CA PRO A 78 1.09 20.89 8.79
C PRO A 78 0.97 21.46 10.19
N ASP A 79 2.08 22.03 10.67
CA ASP A 79 2.17 23.08 11.68
C ASP A 79 0.89 23.30 12.49
N SER A 80 0.79 22.60 13.62
CA SER A 80 -0.19 22.86 14.67
C SER A 80 -0.39 24.36 14.82
N PHE A 81 -1.62 24.78 14.54
CA PHE A 81 -2.22 26.09 14.74
C PHE A 81 -1.37 27.01 15.64
N PRO A 82 -0.91 28.19 15.17
CA PRO A 82 -0.23 29.11 16.07
C PRO A 82 -1.17 29.40 17.24
N GLU A 83 -0.70 29.10 18.46
CA GLU A 83 -1.45 29.40 19.67
C GLU A 83 -1.97 30.83 19.57
N PRO A 84 -3.29 31.07 19.75
CA PRO A 84 -3.76 32.42 19.88
C PRO A 84 -3.06 32.99 21.10
N SER A 85 -2.19 33.97 20.87
CA SER A 85 -1.53 34.75 21.89
C SER A 85 -2.58 35.61 22.61
N ASP A 86 -3.42 34.95 23.42
CA ASP A 86 -4.23 35.58 24.44
C ASP A 86 -3.31 35.98 25.58
N GLU A 87 -2.71 37.16 25.47
CA GLU A 87 -2.66 38.16 26.54
C GLU A 87 -1.78 39.32 26.07
N ALA A 88 -2.30 40.08 25.10
CA ALA A 88 -2.08 41.51 25.09
C ALA A 88 -2.66 42.06 26.40
N LYS A 89 -1.86 42.06 27.47
CA LYS A 89 -2.17 42.78 28.70
C LYS A 89 -2.00 44.27 28.42
N PRO A 90 -3.08 45.07 28.33
CA PRO A 90 -2.93 46.51 28.26
C PRO A 90 -2.28 46.99 29.58
N SER A 91 -1.33 47.91 29.42
CA SER A 91 -0.57 48.58 30.49
C SER A 91 -1.44 49.36 31.46
#